data_AF-A0A7M5XAD8-F1
#
_entry.id   AF-A0A7M5XAD8-F1
#
_cell.length_a   1.000
_cell.length_b   1.000
_cell.length_c   1.000
_cell.angle_alpha   90.00
_cell.angle_beta   90.00
_cell.angle_gamma   90.00
#
_symmetry.space_group_name_H-M   'P 1'
#
loop_
_entity.id
_entity.type
_entity.pdbx_description
1 polymer ?
#
loop_
_entity_poly.entity_id
_entity_poly.type
_entity_poly.pdbx_seq_one_letter_code
_entity_poly.pdbx_strand_id
1 'polypeptide(L)'
;ITMLKITFFFLQLECVKAFSSATNVVLFEEMFCHSKDGDKKYAEFFSNILYECVRQEKLDVLNRYLAIEKIIRDIENNRLSVYDFQQLRLLFSYYNNTHHKLLKMNYVSKTPLISGLYMMQCRIRCENQFQKIENLGFGSTRPLNFEIIKELSNSM
;
A
#
# COMPACT_ATOMS: atom_id res chain seq x y z
N ILE A 1 2.88 -23.86 3.39
CA ILE A 1 2.60 -22.47 2.95
C ILE A 1 3.64 -21.47 3.48
N THR A 2 4.02 -21.53 4.76
CA THR A 2 4.99 -20.61 5.38
C THR A 2 6.42 -20.73 4.84
N MET A 3 6.91 -21.95 4.58
CA MET A 3 8.23 -22.18 3.97
C MET A 3 8.33 -21.60 2.56
N LEU A 4 7.31 -21.81 1.72
CA LEU A 4 7.25 -21.28 0.35
C LEU A 4 7.29 -19.74 0.30
N LYS A 5 6.61 -19.07 1.23
CA LYS A 5 6.68 -17.60 1.37
C LYS A 5 8.06 -17.11 1.78
N ILE A 6 8.74 -17.83 2.66
CA ILE A 6 10.09 -17.48 3.12
C ILE A 6 11.08 -17.63 1.96
N THR A 7 11.02 -18.73 1.21
CA THR A 7 11.88 -18.94 0.03
C THR A 7 11.64 -17.89 -1.05
N PHE A 8 10.39 -17.53 -1.31
CA PHE A 8 10.04 -16.48 -2.28
C PHE A 8 10.55 -15.09 -1.86
N PHE A 9 10.47 -14.77 -0.57
CA PHE A 9 10.95 -13.52 0.00
C PHE A 9 12.47 -13.34 -0.15
N PHE A 10 13.26 -14.39 0.15
CA PHE A 10 14.71 -14.34 -0.05
C PHE A 10 15.09 -14.23 -1.52
N LEU A 11 14.37 -14.93 -2.41
CA LEU A 11 14.60 -14.88 -3.85
C LEU A 11 14.39 -13.46 -4.42
N GLN A 12 13.39 -12.72 -3.93
CA GLN A 12 13.14 -11.33 -4.35
C GLN A 12 14.30 -10.40 -4.00
N LEU A 13 14.91 -10.57 -2.83
CA LEU A 13 16.03 -9.75 -2.37
C LEU A 13 17.32 -10.04 -3.15
N GLU A 14 17.57 -11.31 -3.47
CA GLU A 14 18.65 -11.68 -4.38
C GLU A 14 18.45 -11.07 -5.77
N CYS A 15 17.22 -11.10 -6.29
CA CYS A 15 16.88 -10.45 -7.55
C CYS A 15 17.11 -8.93 -7.51
N VAL A 16 16.77 -8.24 -6.41
CA VAL A 16 17.03 -6.80 -6.27
C VAL A 16 18.52 -6.50 -6.46
N LYS A 17 19.41 -7.28 -5.86
CA LYS A 17 20.88 -7.14 -6.00
C LYS A 17 21.37 -7.44 -7.42
N ALA A 18 20.71 -8.37 -8.11
CA ALA A 18 21.00 -8.67 -9.51
C ALA A 18 20.51 -7.57 -10.48
N PHE A 19 19.40 -6.91 -10.17
CA PHE A 19 18.80 -5.89 -11.03
C PHE A 19 19.36 -4.48 -10.82
N SER A 20 19.86 -4.15 -9.62
CA SER A 20 20.42 -2.82 -9.35
C SER A 20 21.53 -2.85 -8.31
N SER A 21 22.65 -2.23 -8.66
CA SER A 21 23.78 -1.92 -7.76
C SER A 21 23.76 -0.47 -7.25
N ALA A 22 22.65 0.25 -7.47
CA ALA A 22 22.53 1.64 -7.04
C ALA A 22 22.58 1.74 -5.50
N THR A 23 23.39 2.67 -4.99
CA THR A 23 23.66 2.81 -3.55
C THR A 23 22.39 3.00 -2.71
N ASN A 24 21.43 3.77 -3.22
CA ASN A 24 20.15 3.99 -2.54
C ASN A 24 19.28 2.73 -2.43
N VAL A 25 19.31 1.84 -3.42
CA VAL A 25 18.57 0.57 -3.42
C VAL A 25 19.17 -0.40 -2.40
N VAL A 26 20.51 -0.53 -2.42
CA VAL A 26 21.24 -1.39 -1.48
C VAL A 26 21.04 -0.91 -0.05
N LEU A 27 21.17 0.39 0.22
CA LEU A 27 20.94 0.94 1.56
C LEU A 27 19.49 0.74 2.03
N PHE A 28 18.51 0.90 1.14
CA PHE A 28 17.11 0.64 1.50
C PHE A 28 16.89 -0.82 1.87
N GLU A 29 17.48 -1.74 1.11
CA GLU A 29 17.40 -3.19 1.35
C GLU A 29 18.03 -3.57 2.71
N GLU A 30 19.24 -3.09 2.98
CA GLU A 30 19.95 -3.38 4.23
C GLU A 30 19.20 -2.84 5.46
N MET A 31 18.61 -1.64 5.35
CA MET A 31 17.94 -0.98 6.47
C MET A 31 16.51 -1.47 6.73
N PHE A 32 15.73 -1.73 5.68
CA PHE A 32 14.28 -1.93 5.81
C PHE A 32 13.81 -3.35 5.44
N CYS A 33 14.54 -4.04 4.58
CA CYS A 33 14.11 -5.35 4.07
C CYS A 33 14.58 -6.52 4.93
N HIS A 34 15.48 -6.31 5.89
CA HIS A 34 15.94 -7.35 6.81
C HIS A 34 15.20 -7.23 8.15
N SER A 35 14.40 -8.25 8.50
CA SER A 35 13.74 -8.31 9.81
C SER A 35 14.74 -8.75 10.88
N LYS A 36 15.20 -7.83 11.74
CA LYS A 36 16.04 -8.17 12.90
C LYS A 36 15.23 -8.57 14.14
N ASP A 37 14.06 -7.96 14.39
CA ASP A 37 13.25 -8.24 15.59
C ASP A 37 11.75 -7.98 15.37
N GLY A 38 10.93 -9.03 15.20
CA GLY A 38 9.46 -8.96 15.29
C GLY A 38 8.69 -8.34 14.11
N ASP A 39 9.30 -7.45 13.32
CA ASP A 39 8.63 -6.69 12.25
C ASP A 39 8.65 -7.36 10.86
N LYS A 40 8.48 -8.69 10.84
CA LYS A 40 8.52 -9.49 9.59
C LYS A 40 7.55 -9.00 8.51
N LYS A 41 6.39 -8.48 8.91
CA LYS A 41 5.39 -7.94 7.97
C LYS A 41 5.87 -6.65 7.27
N TYR A 42 6.65 -5.82 7.96
CA TYR A 42 7.21 -4.60 7.38
C TYR A 42 8.32 -4.94 6.40
N ALA A 43 9.24 -5.81 6.80
CA ALA A 43 10.29 -6.32 5.93
C ALA A 43 9.71 -6.97 4.66
N GLU A 44 8.68 -7.81 4.80
CA GLU A 44 7.96 -8.43 3.66
C GLU A 44 7.35 -7.38 2.72
N PHE A 45 6.71 -6.34 3.26
CA PHE A 45 6.18 -5.24 2.46
C PHE A 45 7.29 -4.48 1.72
N PHE A 46 8.34 -4.06 2.44
CA PHE A 46 9.44 -3.28 1.88
C PHE A 46 10.19 -4.03 0.78
N SER A 47 10.47 -5.32 0.96
CA SER A 47 11.11 -6.15 -0.07
C SER A 47 10.23 -6.31 -1.31
N ASN A 48 8.92 -6.53 -1.12
CA ASN A 48 7.98 -6.67 -2.24
C ASN A 48 7.90 -5.39 -3.09
N ILE A 49 7.76 -4.22 -2.45
CA ILE A 49 7.67 -2.96 -3.19
C ILE A 49 9.02 -2.59 -3.82
N LEU A 50 10.13 -2.86 -3.14
CA LEU A 50 11.46 -2.59 -3.67
C LEU A 50 11.72 -3.45 -4.90
N TYR A 51 11.40 -4.74 -4.84
CA TYR A 51 11.49 -5.65 -5.98
C TYR A 51 10.64 -5.17 -7.16
N GLU A 52 9.38 -4.80 -6.93
CA GLU A 52 8.51 -4.30 -8.00
C GLU A 52 9.03 -2.98 -8.61
N CYS A 53 9.52 -2.04 -7.79
CA CYS A 53 10.06 -0.77 -8.28
C CYS A 53 11.36 -0.98 -9.07
N VAL A 54 12.25 -1.85 -8.60
CA VAL A 54 13.50 -2.18 -9.29
C VAL A 54 13.23 -2.90 -10.62
N ARG A 55 12.36 -3.92 -10.60
CA ARG A 55 11.97 -4.69 -11.79
C ARG A 55 11.32 -3.84 -12.88
N GLN A 56 10.57 -2.82 -12.49
CA GLN A 56 9.89 -1.91 -13.43
C GLN A 56 10.74 -0.67 -13.78
N GLU A 57 11.96 -0.55 -13.24
CA GLU A 57 12.82 0.64 -13.39
C GLU A 57 12.13 1.95 -12.94
N LYS A 58 11.30 1.86 -11.89
CA LYS A 58 10.44 2.95 -11.36
C LYS A 58 10.68 3.22 -9.87
N LEU A 59 11.93 3.45 -9.50
CA LEU A 59 12.31 3.75 -8.11
C LEU A 59 11.73 5.07 -7.58
N ASP A 60 11.40 6.00 -8.46
CA ASP A 60 10.72 7.26 -8.15
C ASP A 60 9.32 7.06 -7.55
N VAL A 61 8.71 5.89 -7.79
CA VAL A 61 7.39 5.52 -7.28
C VAL A 61 7.45 4.92 -5.88
N LEU A 62 8.62 4.49 -5.39
CA LEU A 62 8.78 3.83 -4.10
C LEU A 62 8.18 4.66 -2.95
N ASN A 63 8.47 5.96 -2.92
CA ASN A 63 7.94 6.87 -1.91
C ASN A 63 6.40 6.97 -1.93
N ARG A 64 5.76 6.74 -3.09
CA ARG A 64 4.30 6.73 -3.21
C ARG A 64 3.71 5.48 -2.56
N TYR A 65 4.32 4.30 -2.76
CA TYR A 65 3.93 3.08 -2.05
C TYR A 65 4.08 3.25 -0.54
N LEU A 66 5.18 3.83 -0.08
CA LEU A 66 5.42 4.10 1.33
C LEU A 66 4.38 5.05 1.94
N ALA A 67 4.03 6.13 1.22
CA ALA A 67 3.01 7.08 1.66
C ALA A 67 1.63 6.42 1.76
N ILE A 68 1.24 5.59 0.77
CA ILE A 68 -0.02 4.85 0.81
C ILE A 68 -0.01 3.89 2.02
N GLU A 69 1.05 3.10 2.18
CA GLU A 69 1.14 2.14 3.29
C GLU A 69 1.05 2.82 4.66
N LYS A 70 1.68 4.00 4.81
CA LYS A 70 1.55 4.81 6.02
C LYS A 70 0.09 5.15 6.30
N ILE A 71 -0.64 5.66 5.31
CA ILE A 71 -2.06 6.02 5.46
C ILE A 71 -2.90 4.78 5.83
N ILE A 72 -2.68 3.64 5.15
CA ILE A 72 -3.40 2.39 5.44
C ILE A 72 -3.15 1.94 6.87
N ARG A 73 -1.91 2.05 7.37
CA ARG A 73 -1.58 1.71 8.76
C ARG A 73 -2.17 2.69 9.76
N ASP A 74 -2.22 3.97 9.43
CA ASP A 74 -2.87 4.96 10.28
C ASP A 74 -4.38 4.66 10.38
N ILE A 75 -5.03 4.19 9.30
CA ILE A 75 -6.40 3.66 9.34
C ILE A 75 -6.50 2.43 10.23
N GLU A 76 -5.62 1.45 10.06
CA GLU A 76 -5.62 0.20 10.86
C GLU A 76 -5.41 0.43 12.35
N ASN A 77 -4.77 1.53 12.73
CA ASN A 77 -4.51 1.92 14.11
C ASN A 77 -5.49 2.97 14.64
N ASN A 78 -6.57 3.28 13.91
CA ASN A 78 -7.56 4.30 14.27
C ASN A 78 -6.97 5.73 14.44
N ARG A 79 -5.87 6.04 13.74
CA ARG A 79 -5.16 7.34 13.74
C ARG A 79 -5.44 8.18 12.50
N LEU A 80 -6.53 7.89 11.79
CA LEU A 80 -6.86 8.54 10.52
C LEU A 80 -7.07 10.05 10.69
N SER A 81 -6.40 10.84 9.83
CA SER A 81 -6.72 12.24 9.62
C SER A 81 -7.70 12.42 8.46
N VAL A 82 -8.49 13.50 8.50
CA VAL A 82 -9.41 13.86 7.40
C VAL A 82 -8.65 14.05 6.08
N TYR A 83 -7.42 14.56 6.14
CA TYR A 83 -6.58 14.75 4.96
C TYR A 83 -6.16 13.41 4.34
N ASP A 84 -5.62 12.50 5.14
CA ASP A 84 -5.18 11.18 4.66
C ASP A 84 -6.34 10.38 4.06
N PHE A 85 -7.52 10.53 4.66
CA PHE A 85 -8.76 10.00 4.12
C PHE A 85 -9.09 10.55 2.72
N GLN A 86 -9.05 11.87 2.54
CA GLN A 86 -9.36 12.49 1.24
C GLN A 86 -8.35 12.05 0.18
N GLN A 87 -7.07 11.95 0.54
CA GLN A 87 -6.02 11.47 -0.36
C GLN A 87 -6.28 10.03 -0.81
N LEU A 88 -6.65 9.15 0.12
CA LEU A 88 -6.93 7.75 -0.20
C LEU A 88 -8.20 7.60 -1.07
N ARG A 89 -9.26 8.37 -0.77
CA ARG A 89 -10.50 8.40 -1.56
C ARG A 89 -10.24 8.84 -3.00
N LEU A 90 -9.44 9.90 -3.19
CA LEU A 90 -9.04 10.37 -4.52
C LEU A 90 -8.24 9.31 -5.26
N LEU A 91 -7.31 8.65 -4.57
CA LEU A 91 -6.48 7.60 -5.16
C LEU A 91 -7.33 6.41 -5.64
N PHE A 92 -8.25 5.91 -4.82
CA PHE A 92 -9.14 4.82 -5.22
C PHE A 92 -10.08 5.25 -6.36
N SER A 93 -10.65 6.44 -6.30
CA SER A 93 -11.52 6.95 -7.36
C SER A 93 -10.76 7.08 -8.69
N TYR A 94 -9.52 7.57 -8.66
CA TYR A 94 -8.67 7.66 -9.84
C TYR A 94 -8.43 6.29 -10.47
N TYR A 95 -7.98 5.30 -9.69
CA TYR A 95 -7.66 3.97 -10.22
C TYR A 95 -8.89 3.19 -10.68
N ASN A 96 -10.03 3.34 -10.01
CA ASN A 96 -11.25 2.62 -10.36
C ASN A 96 -12.01 3.25 -11.55
N ASN A 97 -12.08 4.58 -11.61
CA ASN A 97 -12.99 5.27 -12.53
C ASN A 97 -12.29 6.02 -13.65
N THR A 98 -11.16 6.66 -13.35
CA THR A 98 -10.52 7.63 -14.25
C THR A 98 -9.39 6.99 -15.04
N HIS A 99 -8.59 6.11 -14.43
CA HIS A 99 -7.43 5.50 -15.07
C HIS A 99 -7.83 4.69 -16.33
N HIS A 100 -8.88 3.88 -16.24
CA HIS A 100 -9.40 3.14 -17.40
C HIS A 100 -9.89 4.06 -18.54
N LYS A 101 -10.50 5.21 -18.21
CA LYS A 101 -10.94 6.18 -19.22
C LYS A 101 -9.75 6.86 -19.90
N LEU A 102 -8.78 7.32 -19.11
CA LEU A 102 -7.56 7.94 -19.63
C LEU A 102 -6.72 6.96 -20.48
N LEU A 103 -6.71 5.69 -20.10
CA LEU A 103 -6.03 4.62 -20.84
C LEU A 103 -6.66 4.43 -22.22
N LYS A 104 -8.00 4.41 -22.31
CA LYS A 104 -8.72 4.34 -23.60
C LYS A 104 -8.42 5.54 -24.51
N MET A 105 -8.14 6.69 -23.91
CA MET A 105 -7.80 7.92 -24.62
C MET A 105 -6.29 8.06 -24.90
N ASN A 106 -5.47 7.08 -24.54
CA ASN A 106 -4.00 7.11 -24.65
C ASN A 106 -3.32 8.29 -23.90
N TYR A 107 -3.95 8.85 -22.86
CA TYR A 107 -3.36 9.94 -22.05
C TYR A 107 -2.46 9.45 -20.91
N VAL A 108 -2.50 8.15 -20.59
CA VAL A 108 -1.69 7.54 -19.54
C VAL A 108 -1.05 6.26 -20.04
N SER A 109 0.08 5.88 -19.41
CA SER A 109 0.76 4.61 -19.69
C SER A 109 -0.16 3.41 -19.51
N LYS A 110 0.05 2.36 -20.31
CA LYS A 110 -0.59 1.06 -20.15
C LYS A 110 -0.22 0.39 -18.82
N THR A 111 0.97 0.68 -18.30
CA THR A 111 1.39 0.20 -16.98
C THR A 111 0.99 1.24 -15.94
N PRO A 112 0.10 0.90 -14.98
CA PRO A 112 -0.29 1.83 -13.94
C PRO A 112 0.91 2.18 -13.07
N LEU A 113 0.90 3.40 -12.51
CA LEU A 113 1.97 3.86 -11.62
C LEU A 113 2.07 2.99 -10.35
N ILE A 114 0.92 2.68 -9.76
CA ILE A 114 0.78 1.80 -8.60
C ILE A 114 0.13 0.49 -9.07
N SER A 115 0.62 -0.64 -8.58
CA SER A 115 0.10 -1.96 -8.87
C SER A 115 -1.38 -2.07 -8.49
N GLY A 116 -2.22 -2.48 -9.44
CA GLY A 116 -3.64 -2.69 -9.19
C GLY A 116 -3.90 -3.74 -8.11
N LEU A 117 -3.06 -4.77 -8.02
CA LEU A 117 -3.15 -5.77 -6.95
C LEU A 117 -2.88 -5.17 -5.57
N TYR A 118 -1.88 -4.28 -5.47
CA TYR A 118 -1.60 -3.58 -4.21
C TYR A 118 -2.75 -2.65 -3.82
N MET A 119 -3.31 -1.92 -4.79
CA MET A 119 -4.49 -1.06 -4.56
C MET A 119 -5.70 -1.85 -4.06
N MET A 120 -5.96 -3.03 -4.64
CA MET A 120 -7.01 -3.94 -4.19
C MET A 120 -6.77 -4.42 -2.75
N GLN A 121 -5.54 -4.79 -2.40
CA GLN A 121 -5.18 -5.17 -1.04
C GLN A 121 -5.38 -4.02 -0.04
N CYS A 122 -5.01 -2.80 -0.42
CA CYS A 122 -5.25 -1.60 0.39
C CYS A 122 -6.74 -1.39 0.66
N ARG A 123 -7.58 -1.50 -0.38
CA ARG A 123 -9.04 -1.42 -0.26
C ARG A 123 -9.57 -2.43 0.75
N ILE A 124 -9.20 -3.71 0.60
CA ILE A 124 -9.67 -4.78 1.48
C ILE A 124 -9.24 -4.53 2.94
N ARG A 125 -8.03 -4.02 3.17
CA ARG A 125 -7.55 -3.66 4.52
C ARG A 125 -8.39 -2.55 5.14
N CYS A 126 -8.71 -1.51 4.36
CA CYS A 126 -9.59 -0.42 4.81
C CYS A 126 -11.00 -0.93 5.12
N GLU A 127 -11.63 -1.65 4.20
CA GLU A 127 -12.98 -2.22 4.38
C GLU A 127 -13.06 -3.10 5.63
N ASN A 128 -12.07 -3.98 5.83
CA ASN A 128 -11.99 -4.83 7.02
C ASN A 128 -11.90 -4.02 8.32
N GLN A 129 -11.21 -2.89 8.31
CA GLN A 129 -11.12 -2.05 9.51
C GLN A 129 -12.38 -1.25 9.76
N PHE A 130 -12.99 -0.71 8.71
CA PHE A 130 -14.28 -0.04 8.82
C PHE A 130 -15.35 -0.99 9.34
N GLN A 131 -15.39 -2.23 8.85
CA GLN A 131 -16.31 -3.25 9.36
C GLN A 131 -16.06 -3.58 10.83
N LYS A 132 -14.79 -3.65 11.26
CA LYS A 132 -14.46 -3.85 12.69
C LYS A 132 -14.95 -2.70 13.55
N ILE A 133 -14.73 -1.47 13.09
CA ILE A 133 -15.16 -0.25 13.78
C ILE A 133 -16.69 -0.19 13.89
N GLU A 134 -17.42 -0.56 12.84
CA GLU A 134 -18.89 -0.67 12.84
C GLU A 134 -19.40 -1.76 13.79
N ASN A 135 -18.77 -2.94 13.78
CA ASN A 135 -19.17 -4.08 14.61
C ASN A 135 -18.90 -3.87 16.11
N LEU A 136 -17.95 -3.00 16.47
CA LEU A 136 -17.60 -2.73 17.87
C LEU A 136 -18.67 -1.93 18.64
N GLY A 137 -19.72 -1.42 17.97
CA GLY A 137 -20.91 -0.91 18.62
C GLY A 137 -20.76 0.47 19.30
N PHE A 138 -21.84 1.24 19.23
CA PHE A 138 -21.98 2.62 19.69
C PHE A 138 -21.74 2.80 21.20
N GLY A 139 -20.51 3.14 21.59
CA GLY A 139 -20.13 3.49 22.97
C GLY A 139 -19.47 4.87 23.08
N SER A 140 -20.28 5.86 23.46
CA SER A 140 -19.97 7.12 24.16
C SER A 140 -18.96 8.17 23.65
N THR A 141 -18.20 7.98 22.57
CA THR A 141 -17.54 9.12 21.90
C THR A 141 -17.47 8.88 20.41
N ARG A 142 -18.33 9.56 19.62
CA ARG A 142 -18.19 9.60 18.16
C ARG A 142 -16.86 10.30 17.84
N PRO A 143 -15.83 9.62 17.33
CA PRO A 143 -14.75 10.34 16.69
C PRO A 143 -15.32 10.90 15.39
N LEU A 144 -14.96 12.13 15.01
CA LEU A 144 -15.23 12.73 13.70
C LEU A 144 -14.92 11.77 12.51
N ASN A 145 -14.11 10.74 12.74
CA ASN A 145 -13.78 9.68 11.78
C ASN A 145 -14.96 8.80 11.35
N PHE A 146 -16.06 8.68 12.10
CA PHE A 146 -17.11 7.69 11.77
C PHE A 146 -18.02 8.10 10.60
N GLU A 147 -18.39 9.38 10.51
CA GLU A 147 -19.17 9.91 9.38
C GLU A 147 -18.36 9.81 8.08
N ILE A 148 -17.06 10.10 8.20
CA ILE A 148 -16.05 9.94 7.16
C ILE A 148 -15.92 8.46 6.71
N ILE A 149 -15.86 7.51 7.65
CA ILE A 149 -15.83 6.07 7.34
C ILE A 149 -17.08 5.62 6.58
N LYS A 150 -18.26 6.08 7.01
CA LYS A 150 -19.54 5.78 6.35
C LYS A 150 -19.61 6.34 4.93
N GLU A 151 -19.05 7.52 4.69
CA GLU A 151 -18.89 8.07 3.34
C GLU A 151 -17.99 7.21 2.45
N LEU A 152 -16.90 6.64 2.98
CA LEU A 152 -16.02 5.75 2.20
C LEU A 152 -16.72 4.44 1.83
N SER A 153 -17.35 3.76 2.77
CA SER A 153 -18.09 2.52 2.51
C SER A 153 -19.13 2.69 1.40
N ASN A 154 -19.79 3.85 1.34
CA ASN A 154 -20.78 4.17 0.31
C ASN A 154 -20.18 4.62 -1.03
N SER A 155 -18.89 5.00 -1.09
CA SER A 155 -18.22 5.52 -2.29
C SER A 155 -17.21 4.55 -2.91
N MET A 156 -16.92 3.45 -2.21
CA MET A 156 -16.09 2.34 -2.64
C MET A 156 -16.98 1.23 -3.22
#